data_AF-A0A662KMZ9-F1
#
_entry.id   AF-A0A662KMZ9-F1
#
_cell.length_a   1.000
_cell.length_b   1.000
_cell.length_c   1.000
_cell.angle_alpha   90.00
_cell.angle_beta   90.00
_cell.angle_gamma   90.00
#
_symmetry.space_group_name_H-M   'P 1'
#
loop_
_entity.id
_entity.type
_entity.pdbx_description
1 polymer ?
#
loop_
_entity_poly.entity_id
_entity_poly.type
_entity_poly.pdbx_seq_one_letter_code
_entity_poly.pdbx_strand_id
1 'polypeptide(L)'
;MSIDPSSAKYLIKAKIKADGTVEKSDVIGAIFGQTEGLMGEELDLRDLQKSARIGRIEVDIVQKKGKSEGTLTLTSALEKVETAIIAAGIESVDRIGPCKAEITIEKVEDIRVVKRRNVIERAKEILTNMIKESREELEDIAEAIRQSVQVEEIVYYGKDHLPAGPNVEKSDAVIIVEGRNDVLNLLKHGIKNAIAVDGTNIPQTIIDLCNEKIATA
;
A
#
# COMPACT_ATOMS: atom_id res chain seq x y z
N MET A 1 -8.18 14.83 27.50
CA MET A 1 -8.51 14.40 26.13
C MET A 1 -7.65 15.16 25.16
N SER A 2 -6.77 14.49 24.44
CA SER A 2 -6.09 15.05 23.27
C SER A 2 -7.07 15.11 22.11
N ILE A 3 -7.09 16.21 21.36
CA ILE A 3 -7.86 16.29 20.11
C ILE A 3 -7.47 15.11 19.23
N ASP A 4 -8.48 14.36 18.80
CA ASP A 4 -8.34 13.36 17.76
C ASP A 4 -7.88 14.10 16.49
N PRO A 5 -6.73 13.76 15.87
CA PRO A 5 -6.21 14.43 14.67
C PRO A 5 -7.17 14.41 13.45
N SER A 6 -8.37 13.82 13.60
CA SER A 6 -9.47 13.86 12.64
C SER A 6 -10.26 15.18 12.62
N SER A 7 -10.33 15.96 13.70
CA SER A 7 -11.15 17.19 13.75
C SER A 7 -10.41 18.48 13.36
N ALA A 8 -9.08 18.43 13.28
CA ALA A 8 -8.26 19.58 12.90
C ALA A 8 -8.57 20.04 11.46
N LYS A 9 -8.90 21.32 11.29
CA LYS A 9 -9.15 21.96 10.00
C LYS A 9 -7.91 22.70 9.50
N TYR A 10 -7.20 23.35 10.40
CA TYR A 10 -6.05 24.20 10.09
C TYR A 10 -4.81 23.83 10.90
N LEU A 11 -3.65 24.10 10.32
CA LEU A 11 -2.33 23.96 10.93
C LEU A 11 -1.61 25.30 10.86
N ILE A 12 -1.29 25.86 12.02
CA ILE A 12 -0.48 27.06 12.16
C ILE A 12 0.96 26.61 12.44
N LYS A 13 1.90 27.08 11.60
CA LYS A 13 3.34 26.91 11.82
C LYS A 13 3.99 28.26 12.01
N ALA A 14 4.79 28.37 13.05
CA ALA A 14 5.52 29.56 13.40
C ALA A 14 6.98 29.25 13.72
N LYS A 15 7.85 30.21 13.45
CA LYS A 15 9.27 30.16 13.80
C LYS A 15 9.51 31.05 15.00
N ILE A 16 10.29 30.56 15.95
CA ILE A 16 10.64 31.27 17.18
C ILE A 16 12.13 31.59 17.14
N LYS A 17 12.49 32.82 17.48
CA LYS A 17 13.86 33.25 17.76
C LYS A 17 13.89 33.97 19.09
N ALA A 18 14.79 33.58 19.99
CA ALA A 18 14.96 34.24 21.28
C ALA A 18 16.43 34.56 21.54
N ASP A 19 16.69 35.76 22.06
CA ASP A 19 18.02 36.24 22.46
C ASP A 19 18.39 35.74 23.86
N GLY A 20 18.34 34.43 24.05
CA GLY A 20 18.74 33.77 25.29
C GLY A 20 18.41 32.28 25.30
N THR A 21 18.71 31.63 26.42
CA THR A 21 18.33 30.24 26.69
C THR A 21 16.89 30.20 27.17
N VAL A 22 16.00 29.58 26.39
CA VAL A 22 14.58 29.41 26.74
C VAL A 22 14.20 27.93 26.68
N GLU A 23 13.28 27.52 27.54
CA GLU A 23 12.71 26.17 27.54
C GLU A 23 11.35 26.10 26.86
N LYS A 24 10.91 24.87 26.55
CA LYS A 24 9.59 24.62 25.95
C LYS A 24 8.45 25.15 26.84
N SER A 25 8.58 24.99 28.16
CA SER A 25 7.64 25.50 29.17
C SER A 25 7.50 27.01 29.14
N ASP A 26 8.62 27.73 28.98
CA ASP A 26 8.63 29.20 28.93
C ASP A 26 7.89 29.73 27.71
N VAL A 27 8.10 29.11 26.54
CA VAL A 27 7.40 29.48 25.29
C VAL A 27 5.90 29.31 25.46
N ILE A 28 5.47 28.15 25.96
CA ILE A 28 4.05 27.85 26.17
C ILE A 28 3.45 28.84 27.17
N GLY A 29 4.15 29.10 28.28
CA GLY A 29 3.71 30.05 29.30
C GLY A 29 3.58 31.47 28.76
N ALA A 30 4.54 31.92 27.95
CA ALA A 30 4.53 33.23 27.33
C ALA A 30 3.37 33.41 26.36
N ILE A 31 3.12 32.39 25.51
CA ILE A 31 2.00 32.42 24.57
C ILE A 31 0.68 32.52 25.31
N PHE A 32 0.41 31.62 26.26
CA PHE A 32 -0.85 31.68 27.00
C PHE A 32 -0.98 32.98 27.80
N GLY A 33 0.08 33.45 28.45
CA GLY A 33 0.00 34.64 29.30
C GLY A 33 -0.17 35.95 28.50
N GLN A 34 0.51 36.09 27.36
CA GLN A 34 0.45 37.34 26.58
C GLN A 34 -0.71 37.37 25.60
N THR A 35 -1.25 36.22 25.18
CA THR A 35 -2.42 36.18 24.30
C THR A 35 -3.75 36.26 25.06
N GLU A 36 -3.75 36.00 26.36
CA GLU A 36 -4.91 36.13 27.24
C GLU A 36 -5.44 37.57 27.24
N GLY A 37 -6.72 37.74 26.92
CA GLY A 37 -7.39 39.05 26.84
C GLY A 37 -7.17 39.85 25.55
N LEU A 38 -6.29 39.43 24.63
CA LEU A 38 -6.07 40.14 23.35
C LEU A 38 -7.10 39.79 22.27
N MET A 39 -7.73 38.63 22.37
CA MET A 39 -8.46 38.00 21.26
C MET A 39 -9.98 37.92 21.51
N GLY A 40 -10.45 38.49 22.62
CA GLY A 40 -11.80 38.31 23.15
C GLY A 40 -11.94 37.04 24.00
N GLU A 41 -12.92 37.01 24.90
CA GLU A 41 -13.10 35.90 25.87
C GLU A 41 -13.36 34.55 25.19
N GLU A 42 -14.01 34.54 24.02
CA GLU A 42 -14.32 33.30 23.29
C GLU A 42 -13.11 32.67 22.58
N LEU A 43 -12.03 33.43 22.39
CA LEU A 43 -10.81 32.99 21.70
C LEU A 43 -9.62 32.77 22.64
N ASP A 44 -9.89 32.62 23.94
CA ASP A 44 -8.85 32.26 24.90
C ASP A 44 -8.26 30.88 24.59
N LEU A 45 -6.93 30.82 24.41
CA LEU A 45 -6.25 29.59 24.03
C LEU A 45 -6.39 28.47 25.07
N ARG A 46 -6.45 28.77 26.37
CA ARG A 46 -6.58 27.73 27.41
C ARG A 46 -7.96 27.10 27.33
N ASP A 47 -9.01 27.90 27.17
CA ASP A 47 -10.38 27.40 27.10
C ASP A 47 -10.67 26.72 25.77
N LEU A 48 -10.11 27.22 24.67
CA LEU A 48 -10.14 26.54 23.38
C LEU A 48 -9.44 25.17 23.43
N GLN A 49 -8.35 25.04 24.18
CA GLN A 49 -7.65 23.77 24.33
C GLN A 49 -8.42 22.79 25.22
N LYS A 50 -9.04 23.28 26.32
CA LYS A 50 -9.92 22.46 27.19
C LYS A 50 -11.16 21.96 26.45
N SER A 51 -11.77 22.83 25.63
CA SER A 51 -12.94 22.51 24.81
C SER A 51 -12.60 21.71 23.54
N ALA A 52 -11.34 21.31 23.35
CA ALA A 52 -10.88 20.53 22.21
C ALA A 52 -11.16 21.21 20.84
N ARG A 53 -11.20 22.55 20.81
CA ARG A 53 -11.28 23.37 19.59
C ARG A 53 -9.90 23.66 19.00
N ILE A 54 -8.85 23.70 19.82
CA ILE A 54 -7.45 23.79 19.38
C ILE A 54 -6.60 22.68 20.01
N GLY A 55 -5.58 22.25 19.27
CA GLY A 55 -4.69 21.17 19.67
C GLY A 55 -3.72 21.54 20.79
N ARG A 56 -2.78 20.63 21.04
CA ARG A 56 -1.63 20.95 21.86
C ARG A 56 -0.69 21.87 21.08
N ILE A 57 -0.15 22.86 21.77
CA ILE A 57 0.93 23.68 21.22
C ILE A 57 2.19 22.81 21.28
N GLU A 58 2.68 22.40 20.11
CA GLU A 58 3.92 21.66 19.98
C GLU A 58 5.05 22.64 19.74
N VAL A 59 6.07 22.59 20.59
CA VAL A 59 7.22 23.48 20.52
C VAL A 59 8.48 22.66 20.49
N ASP A 60 9.33 22.92 19.51
CA ASP A 60 10.68 22.38 19.40
C ASP A 60 11.68 23.51 19.38
N ILE A 61 12.61 23.49 20.33
CA ILE A 61 13.61 24.54 20.52
C ILE A 61 14.99 23.90 20.46
N VAL A 62 15.88 24.54 19.74
CA VAL A 62 17.29 24.20 19.65
C VAL A 62 18.10 25.40 20.11
N GLN A 63 19.00 25.15 21.06
CA GLN A 63 19.87 26.18 21.60
C GLN A 63 21.19 26.19 20.83
N LYS A 64 21.62 27.36 20.35
CA LYS A 64 22.90 27.56 19.67
C LYS A 64 23.55 28.87 20.14
N LYS A 65 24.76 28.76 20.71
CA LYS A 65 25.61 29.90 21.09
C LYS A 65 24.90 30.95 21.97
N GLY A 66 24.10 30.52 22.93
CA GLY A 66 23.38 31.41 23.85
C GLY A 66 22.13 32.08 23.24
N LYS A 67 21.75 31.72 22.02
CA LYS A 67 20.44 32.04 21.42
C LYS A 67 19.63 30.76 21.26
N SER A 68 18.31 30.91 21.21
CA SER A 68 17.39 29.80 20.98
C SER A 68 16.62 30.03 19.69
N GLU A 69 16.59 29.01 18.84
CA GLU A 69 15.75 28.99 17.65
C GLU A 69 14.81 27.79 17.73
N GLY A 70 13.57 27.97 17.34
CA GLY A 70 12.58 26.90 17.43
C GLY A 70 11.47 27.00 16.41
N THR A 71 10.64 25.98 16.41
CA THR A 71 9.42 25.90 15.63
C THR A 71 8.25 25.62 16.56
N LEU A 72 7.14 26.31 16.31
CA LEU A 72 5.87 26.11 16.96
C LEU A 72 4.86 25.60 15.96
N THR A 73 4.11 24.58 16.38
CA THR A 73 3.01 24.02 15.60
C THR A 73 1.74 23.98 16.45
N LEU A 74 0.64 24.48 15.91
CA LEU A 74 -0.68 24.44 16.55
C LEU A 74 -1.73 24.00 15.54
N THR A 75 -2.54 23.01 15.92
CA THR A 75 -3.71 22.61 15.13
C THR A 75 -4.96 23.31 15.63
N SER A 76 -5.86 23.67 14.70
CA SER A 76 -7.12 24.36 15.00
C SER A 76 -8.29 23.69 14.28
N ALA A 77 -9.39 23.47 15.00
CA ALA A 77 -10.68 23.04 14.45
C ALA A 77 -11.66 24.21 14.22
N LEU A 78 -11.18 25.45 14.45
CA LEU A 78 -11.94 26.68 14.33
C LEU A 78 -12.18 27.08 12.86
N GLU A 79 -12.98 28.13 12.68
CA GLU A 79 -13.16 28.75 11.37
C GLU A 79 -11.94 29.58 10.95
N LYS A 80 -11.91 29.95 9.67
CA LYS A 80 -10.76 30.62 9.04
C LYS A 80 -10.40 31.94 9.73
N VAL A 81 -11.41 32.73 10.11
CA VAL A 81 -11.21 34.05 10.75
C VAL A 81 -10.65 33.88 12.16
N GLU A 82 -11.27 33.02 12.98
CA GLU A 82 -10.82 32.72 14.34
C GLU A 82 -9.38 32.18 14.35
N THR A 83 -9.05 31.28 13.43
CA THR A 83 -7.70 30.72 13.28
C THR A 83 -6.68 31.79 12.90
N ALA A 84 -7.05 32.73 12.03
CA ALA A 84 -6.16 33.83 11.65
C ALA A 84 -5.92 34.80 12.81
N ILE A 85 -6.96 35.08 13.61
CA ILE A 85 -6.84 35.87 14.84
C ILE A 85 -5.83 35.19 15.76
N ILE A 86 -6.02 33.91 16.09
CA ILE A 86 -5.10 33.13 16.94
C ILE A 86 -3.66 33.18 16.44
N ALA A 87 -3.45 32.98 15.13
CA ALA A 87 -2.11 33.05 14.54
C ALA A 87 -1.47 34.43 14.78
N ALA A 88 -2.22 35.53 14.59
CA ALA A 88 -1.73 36.88 14.83
C ALA A 88 -1.42 37.15 16.31
N GLY A 89 -2.19 36.59 17.26
CA GLY A 89 -1.87 36.72 18.69
C GLY A 89 -0.62 35.96 19.06
N ILE A 90 -0.42 34.75 18.53
CA ILE A 90 0.84 34.02 18.73
C ILE A 90 2.03 34.84 18.20
N GLU A 91 1.85 35.52 17.07
CA GLU A 91 2.86 36.41 16.48
C GLU A 91 3.15 37.66 17.34
N SER A 92 2.17 38.15 18.08
CA SER A 92 2.32 39.35 18.93
C SER A 92 3.18 39.13 20.19
N VAL A 93 3.53 37.88 20.50
CA VAL A 93 4.36 37.55 21.68
C VAL A 93 5.78 38.02 21.46
N ASP A 94 6.23 39.01 22.25
CA ASP A 94 7.53 39.68 22.09
C ASP A 94 8.58 39.25 23.14
N ARG A 95 8.17 38.43 24.11
CA ARG A 95 8.99 38.04 25.25
C ARG A 95 8.70 36.62 25.69
N ILE A 96 9.75 35.85 25.95
CA ILE A 96 9.66 34.47 26.43
C ILE A 96 10.55 34.34 27.66
N GLY A 97 9.91 34.12 28.82
CA GLY A 97 10.59 34.19 30.12
C GLY A 97 11.24 35.58 30.31
N PRO A 98 12.54 35.66 30.67
CA PRO A 98 13.26 36.93 30.78
C PRO A 98 13.79 37.47 29.44
N CYS A 99 13.71 36.69 28.36
CA CYS A 99 14.38 36.98 27.09
C CYS A 99 13.44 37.64 26.08
N LYS A 100 13.98 38.57 25.28
CA LYS A 100 13.28 39.06 24.08
C LYS A 100 13.20 37.95 23.05
N ALA A 101 12.03 37.82 22.45
CA ALA A 101 11.78 36.83 21.42
C ALA A 101 10.98 37.43 20.27
N GLU A 102 11.12 36.83 19.10
CA GLU A 102 10.36 37.12 17.90
C GLU A 102 9.73 35.81 17.44
N ILE A 103 8.40 35.81 17.35
CA ILE A 103 7.64 34.72 16.74
C ILE A 103 7.16 35.22 15.38
N THR A 104 7.37 34.44 14.34
CA THR A 104 6.92 34.76 12.97
C THR A 104 6.05 33.64 12.45
N ILE A 105 4.84 33.95 11.98
CA ILE A 105 3.98 32.93 11.36
C ILE A 105 4.55 32.57 9.98
N GLU A 106 4.99 31.33 9.80
CA GLU A 106 5.49 30.85 8.51
C GLU A 106 4.33 30.56 7.57
N LYS A 107 3.29 29.89 8.06
CA LYS A 107 2.10 29.56 7.28
C LYS A 107 0.93 29.10 8.13
N VAL A 108 -0.27 29.33 7.60
CA VAL A 108 -1.54 28.77 8.08
C VAL A 108 -2.14 27.92 6.96
N GLU A 109 -2.15 26.60 7.13
CA GLU A 109 -2.55 25.63 6.10
C GLU A 109 -3.89 24.96 6.43
N ASP A 110 -4.78 24.82 5.44
CA ASP A 110 -5.96 23.95 5.58
C ASP A 110 -5.55 22.50 5.28
N ILE A 111 -5.44 21.69 6.34
CA ILE A 111 -4.97 20.31 6.22
C ILE A 111 -6.00 19.40 5.53
N ARG A 112 -7.27 19.81 5.43
CA ARG A 112 -8.31 19.02 4.77
C ARG A 112 -8.12 19.02 3.26
N VAL A 113 -7.63 20.12 2.70
CA VAL A 113 -7.31 20.21 1.27
C VAL A 113 -6.19 19.23 0.92
N VAL A 114 -5.14 19.21 1.74
CA VAL A 114 -4.00 18.29 1.57
C VAL A 114 -4.45 16.84 1.71
N LYS A 115 -5.20 16.51 2.77
CA LYS A 115 -5.75 15.16 2.98
C LYS A 115 -6.65 14.72 1.82
N ARG A 116 -7.55 15.59 1.33
CA ARG A 116 -8.43 15.28 0.19
C ARG A 116 -7.63 14.94 -1.06
N ARG A 117 -6.58 15.71 -1.37
CA ARG A 117 -5.71 15.43 -2.52
C ARG A 117 -5.05 14.05 -2.39
N ASN A 118 -4.51 13.73 -1.21
CA ASN A 118 -3.88 12.43 -0.95
C ASN A 118 -4.88 11.27 -1.07
N VAL A 119 -6.11 11.45 -0.59
CA VAL A 119 -7.18 10.45 -0.73
C VAL A 119 -7.51 10.20 -2.20
N ILE A 120 -7.61 11.26 -3.01
CA ILE A 120 -7.88 11.13 -4.45
C ILE A 120 -6.77 10.36 -5.17
N GLU A 121 -5.50 10.73 -4.93
CA GLU A 121 -4.37 10.04 -5.57
C GLU A 121 -4.29 8.57 -5.13
N ARG A 122 -4.48 8.29 -3.84
CA ARG A 122 -4.49 6.92 -3.34
C ARG A 122 -5.64 6.09 -3.91
N ALA A 123 -6.82 6.68 -4.06
CA ALA A 123 -7.96 6.01 -4.67
C ALA A 123 -7.69 5.64 -6.14
N LYS A 124 -7.02 6.51 -6.90
CA LYS A 124 -6.62 6.22 -8.29
C LYS A 124 -5.63 5.05 -8.38
N GLU A 125 -4.64 5.01 -7.49
CA GLU A 125 -3.68 3.90 -7.43
C GLU A 125 -4.38 2.57 -7.14
N ILE A 126 -5.25 2.55 -6.11
CA ILE A 126 -6.00 1.35 -5.72
C ILE A 126 -6.84 0.86 -6.89
N LEU A 127 -7.59 1.74 -7.54
CA LEU A 127 -8.41 1.38 -8.70
C LEU A 127 -7.57 0.83 -9.86
N THR A 128 -6.41 1.44 -10.12
CA THR A 128 -5.51 0.99 -11.18
C THR A 128 -5.01 -0.43 -10.92
N ASN A 129 -4.69 -0.76 -9.67
CA ASN A 129 -4.25 -2.11 -9.31
C ASN A 129 -5.38 -3.13 -9.40
N MET A 130 -6.59 -2.78 -8.94
CA MET A 130 -7.76 -3.66 -9.07
C MET A 130 -8.09 -3.98 -10.54
N ILE A 131 -7.93 -3.01 -11.44
CA ILE A 131 -8.13 -3.23 -12.88
C ILE A 131 -7.05 -4.14 -13.47
N LYS A 132 -5.79 -4.03 -13.01
CA LYS A 132 -4.71 -4.91 -13.46
C LYS A 132 -4.95 -6.36 -13.03
N GLU A 133 -5.26 -6.58 -11.75
CA GLU A 133 -5.58 -7.91 -11.21
C GLU A 133 -6.73 -8.56 -11.99
N SER A 134 -7.81 -7.81 -12.26
CA SER A 134 -8.93 -8.34 -13.05
C SER A 134 -8.58 -8.70 -14.50
N ARG A 135 -7.59 -8.03 -15.11
CA ARG A 135 -7.11 -8.39 -16.47
C ARG A 135 -6.25 -9.65 -16.44
N GLU A 136 -5.39 -9.79 -15.43
CA GLU A 136 -4.57 -10.98 -15.21
C GLU A 136 -5.46 -12.22 -14.99
N GLU A 137 -6.52 -12.11 -14.18
CA GLU A 137 -7.50 -13.20 -13.98
C GLU A 137 -8.21 -13.63 -15.28
N LEU A 138 -8.54 -12.68 -16.16
CA LEU A 138 -9.17 -12.99 -17.45
C LEU A 138 -8.20 -13.68 -18.42
N GLU A 139 -6.92 -13.29 -18.42
CA GLU A 139 -5.87 -13.95 -19.20
C GLU A 139 -5.64 -15.39 -18.73
N ASP A 140 -5.59 -15.61 -17.41
CA ASP A 140 -5.45 -16.94 -16.80
C ASP A 140 -6.63 -17.87 -17.15
N ILE A 141 -7.87 -17.37 -17.10
CA ILE A 141 -9.05 -18.16 -17.48
C ILE A 141 -9.02 -18.52 -18.98
N ALA A 142 -8.66 -17.58 -19.85
CA ALA A 142 -8.59 -17.83 -21.29
C ALA A 142 -7.47 -18.82 -21.65
N GLU A 143 -6.38 -18.84 -20.89
CA GLU A 143 -5.31 -19.82 -21.01
C GLU A 143 -5.72 -21.20 -20.49
N ALA A 144 -6.36 -21.26 -19.33
CA ALA A 144 -6.91 -22.51 -18.77
C ALA A 144 -7.94 -23.17 -19.71
N ILE A 145 -8.83 -22.38 -20.33
CA ILE A 145 -9.79 -22.88 -21.32
C ILE A 145 -9.06 -23.42 -22.55
N ARG A 146 -8.05 -22.70 -23.08
CA ARG A 146 -7.25 -23.16 -24.22
C ARG A 146 -6.54 -24.49 -23.93
N GLN A 147 -5.99 -24.66 -22.74
CA GLN A 147 -5.37 -25.92 -22.31
C GLN A 147 -6.41 -27.06 -22.19
N SER A 148 -7.62 -26.76 -21.68
CA SER A 148 -8.68 -27.77 -21.53
C SER A 148 -9.25 -28.28 -22.85
N VAL A 149 -9.31 -27.42 -23.89
CA VAL A 149 -9.80 -27.79 -25.23
C VAL A 149 -8.72 -28.52 -26.04
N GLN A 150 -7.45 -28.42 -25.66
CA GLN A 150 -6.31 -29.09 -26.31
C GLN A 150 -5.99 -30.50 -25.79
N VAL A 151 -6.80 -31.06 -24.88
CA VAL A 151 -6.63 -32.46 -24.49
C VAL A 151 -7.09 -33.33 -25.65
N GLU A 152 -6.14 -33.72 -26.51
CA GLU A 152 -6.38 -34.70 -27.58
C GLU A 152 -6.88 -36.02 -26.97
N GLU A 153 -7.92 -36.59 -27.58
CA GLU A 153 -8.52 -37.83 -27.09
C GLU A 153 -7.53 -38.99 -27.17
N ILE A 154 -7.56 -39.85 -26.14
CA ILE A 154 -6.85 -41.12 -26.14
C ILE A 154 -7.36 -41.95 -27.31
N VAL A 155 -6.43 -42.46 -28.11
CA VAL A 155 -6.71 -43.45 -29.15
C VAL A 155 -6.32 -44.84 -28.64
N TYR A 156 -6.78 -45.89 -29.33
CA TYR A 156 -6.41 -47.27 -29.02
C TYR A 156 -5.50 -47.81 -30.12
N TYR A 157 -4.39 -48.42 -29.73
CA TYR A 157 -3.34 -48.84 -30.64
C TYR A 157 -3.09 -50.36 -30.60
N GLY A 158 -2.83 -50.92 -31.78
CA GLY A 158 -2.47 -52.33 -31.98
C GLY A 158 -3.60 -53.33 -31.73
N LYS A 159 -3.26 -54.63 -31.82
CA LYS A 159 -4.24 -55.72 -31.67
C LYS A 159 -4.72 -55.86 -30.23
N ASP A 160 -3.87 -55.51 -29.28
CA ASP A 160 -4.14 -55.55 -27.84
C ASP A 160 -4.99 -54.35 -27.36
N HIS A 161 -5.37 -53.42 -28.25
CA HIS A 161 -6.21 -52.25 -27.96
C HIS A 161 -5.69 -51.42 -26.77
N LEU A 162 -4.41 -51.06 -26.81
CA LEU A 162 -3.77 -50.35 -25.72
C LEU A 162 -4.06 -48.84 -25.77
N PRO A 163 -4.33 -48.18 -24.63
CA PRO A 163 -4.49 -46.73 -24.57
C PRO A 163 -3.22 -46.02 -25.04
N ALA A 164 -3.35 -45.11 -26.01
CA ALA A 164 -2.24 -44.45 -26.66
C ALA A 164 -2.55 -42.99 -27.02
N GLY A 165 -1.50 -42.20 -27.17
CA GLY A 165 -1.58 -40.88 -27.79
C GLY A 165 -1.72 -40.98 -29.32
N PRO A 166 -2.30 -39.97 -29.97
CA PRO A 166 -2.64 -40.01 -31.40
C PRO A 166 -1.42 -40.11 -32.34
N ASN A 167 -0.21 -39.80 -31.84
CA ASN A 167 1.01 -39.83 -32.66
C ASN A 167 1.85 -41.11 -32.48
N VAL A 168 1.41 -42.07 -31.67
CA VAL A 168 2.17 -43.32 -31.42
C VAL A 168 2.48 -44.07 -32.73
N GLU A 169 1.57 -44.07 -33.71
CA GLU A 169 1.81 -44.73 -35.01
C GLU A 169 2.84 -43.99 -35.87
N LYS A 170 2.84 -42.65 -35.85
CA LYS A 170 3.65 -41.82 -36.76
C LYS A 170 5.00 -41.40 -36.21
N SER A 171 5.19 -41.44 -34.90
CA SER A 171 6.44 -41.03 -34.25
C SER A 171 7.51 -42.12 -34.35
N ASP A 172 8.77 -41.71 -34.53
CA ASP A 172 9.94 -42.60 -34.56
C ASP A 172 10.37 -43.06 -33.15
N ALA A 173 9.90 -42.35 -32.12
CA ALA A 173 10.13 -42.67 -30.72
C ALA A 173 8.81 -42.73 -29.95
N VAL A 174 8.73 -43.59 -28.95
CA VAL A 174 7.52 -43.83 -28.14
C VAL A 174 7.85 -43.87 -26.65
N ILE A 175 6.94 -43.33 -25.84
CA ILE A 175 7.05 -43.36 -24.37
C ILE A 175 6.12 -44.45 -23.84
N ILE A 176 6.65 -45.41 -23.09
CA ILE A 176 5.87 -46.51 -22.54
C ILE A 176 5.55 -46.19 -21.08
N VAL A 177 4.27 -46.19 -20.74
CA VAL A 177 3.79 -45.91 -19.38
C VAL A 177 2.95 -47.06 -18.83
N GLU A 178 2.73 -47.08 -17.52
CA GLU A 178 2.04 -48.18 -16.85
C GLU A 178 0.55 -48.19 -17.20
N GLY A 179 -0.14 -47.06 -17.04
CA GLY A 179 -1.59 -47.00 -17.16
C GLY A 179 -2.14 -45.89 -18.04
N ARG A 180 -3.45 -45.98 -18.31
CA ARG A 180 -4.21 -44.99 -19.08
C ARG A 180 -4.11 -43.57 -18.50
N ASN A 181 -4.08 -43.42 -17.18
CA ASN A 181 -3.99 -42.11 -16.53
C ASN A 181 -2.68 -41.41 -16.84
N ASP A 182 -1.58 -42.17 -16.99
CA ASP A 182 -0.27 -41.62 -17.34
C ASP A 182 -0.26 -41.11 -18.77
N VAL A 183 -0.86 -41.86 -19.71
CA VAL A 183 -1.06 -41.40 -21.10
C VAL A 183 -1.87 -40.11 -21.12
N LEU A 184 -2.96 -40.04 -20.36
CA LEU A 184 -3.80 -38.84 -20.27
C LEU A 184 -3.03 -37.65 -19.68
N ASN A 185 -2.18 -37.89 -18.68
CA ASN A 185 -1.35 -36.87 -18.09
C ASN A 185 -0.29 -36.35 -19.06
N LEU A 186 0.37 -37.24 -19.80
CA LEU A 186 1.34 -36.87 -20.84
C LEU A 186 0.68 -36.08 -21.97
N LEU A 187 -0.53 -36.46 -22.39
CA LEU A 187 -1.31 -35.72 -23.39
C LEU A 187 -1.69 -34.31 -22.91
N LYS A 188 -2.06 -34.14 -21.64
CA LYS A 188 -2.28 -32.81 -21.03
C LYS A 188 -1.04 -31.91 -21.06
N HIS A 189 0.15 -32.50 -21.07
CA HIS A 189 1.42 -31.79 -21.17
C HIS A 189 1.97 -31.73 -22.62
N GLY A 190 1.15 -32.08 -23.62
CA GLY A 190 1.49 -31.96 -25.04
C GLY A 190 2.35 -33.11 -25.60
N ILE A 191 2.55 -34.18 -24.84
CA ILE A 191 3.32 -35.36 -25.24
C ILE A 191 2.34 -36.38 -25.86
N LYS A 192 2.46 -36.59 -27.18
CA LYS A 192 1.44 -37.27 -28.00
C LYS A 192 1.82 -38.69 -28.45
N ASN A 193 3.02 -39.13 -28.13
CA ASN A 193 3.60 -40.41 -28.55
C ASN A 193 3.74 -41.41 -27.37
N ALA A 194 2.88 -41.28 -26.36
CA ALA A 194 2.85 -42.17 -25.21
C ALA A 194 1.87 -43.35 -25.39
N ILE A 195 2.21 -44.54 -24.91
CA ILE A 195 1.37 -45.75 -24.94
C ILE A 195 1.40 -46.46 -23.58
N ALA A 196 0.23 -46.92 -23.10
CA ALA A 196 0.11 -47.66 -21.85
C ALA A 196 0.28 -49.17 -22.07
N VAL A 197 0.90 -49.85 -21.11
CA VAL A 197 0.97 -51.33 -21.06
C VAL A 197 -0.34 -51.91 -20.50
N ASP A 198 -1.03 -51.17 -19.61
CA ASP A 198 -2.36 -51.45 -19.05
C ASP A 198 -2.53 -52.88 -18.49
N GLY A 199 -1.55 -53.31 -17.68
CA GLY A 199 -1.54 -54.65 -17.07
C GLY A 199 -0.16 -55.03 -16.51
N THR A 200 -0.07 -56.23 -15.96
CA THR A 200 1.19 -56.74 -15.34
C THR A 200 2.10 -57.51 -16.30
N ASN A 201 1.60 -57.90 -17.47
CA ASN A 201 2.36 -58.59 -18.51
C ASN A 201 2.53 -57.68 -19.72
N ILE A 202 3.69 -57.77 -20.39
CA ILE A 202 4.00 -56.97 -21.58
C ILE A 202 3.26 -57.58 -22.80
N PRO A 203 2.30 -56.87 -23.42
CA PRO A 203 1.57 -57.35 -24.60
C PRO A 203 2.45 -57.42 -25.84
N GLN A 204 2.09 -58.25 -26.81
CA GLN A 204 2.86 -58.41 -28.05
C GLN A 204 2.94 -57.09 -28.84
N THR A 205 1.88 -56.27 -28.80
CA THR A 205 1.86 -54.93 -29.41
C THR A 205 3.01 -54.03 -28.91
N ILE A 206 3.37 -54.09 -27.62
CA ILE A 206 4.48 -53.31 -27.05
C ILE A 206 5.83 -53.87 -27.50
N ILE A 207 5.96 -55.20 -27.53
CA ILE A 207 7.17 -55.88 -27.97
C ILE A 207 7.50 -55.51 -29.42
N ASP A 208 6.49 -55.57 -30.29
CA ASP A 208 6.63 -55.22 -31.71
C ASP A 208 7.03 -53.75 -31.86
N LEU A 209 6.39 -52.85 -31.10
CA LEU A 209 6.68 -51.42 -31.12
C LEU A 209 8.12 -51.09 -30.67
N CYS A 210 8.63 -51.77 -29.65
CA CYS A 210 10.01 -51.62 -29.18
C CYS A 210 11.06 -52.11 -30.20
N ASN A 211 10.70 -53.06 -31.07
CA ASN A 211 11.59 -53.54 -32.12
C ASN A 211 11.62 -52.60 -33.34
N GLU A 212 10.54 -51.84 -33.56
CA GLU A 212 10.39 -50.94 -34.70
C GLU A 212 10.79 -49.49 -34.38
N LYS A 213 10.72 -49.07 -33.11
CA LYS A 213 10.84 -47.66 -32.69
C LYS A 213 11.76 -47.48 -31.49
N ILE A 214 12.23 -46.24 -31.29
CA ILE A 214 13.01 -45.89 -30.10
C ILE A 214 12.06 -45.81 -28.90
N ALA A 215 12.09 -46.83 -28.04
CA ALA A 215 11.27 -46.88 -26.84
C ALA A 215 12.01 -46.29 -25.63
N THR A 216 11.33 -45.42 -24.89
CA THR A 216 11.76 -44.90 -23.60
C THR A 216 10.63 -45.12 -22.58
N ALA A 217 10.97 -45.46 -21.34
CA ALA A 217 10.02 -45.62 -20.24
C ALA A 217 10.28 -44.56 -19.17
#